data_AF-A0A4U1JPV8-F1
#
_entry.id   AF-A0A4U1JPV8-F1
#
_cell.length_a   1.000
_cell.length_b   1.000
_cell.length_c   1.000
_cell.angle_alpha   90.00
_cell.angle_beta   90.00
_cell.angle_gamma   90.00
#
_symmetry.space_group_name_H-M   'P 1'
#
loop_
_entity.id
_entity.type
_entity.pdbx_description
1 polymer ?
#
loop_
_entity_poly.entity_id
_entity_poly.type
_entity_poly.pdbx_seq_one_letter_code
_entity_poly.pdbx_strand_id
1 'polypeptide(L)'
;MTQHRPHIVTTSAGFSVAGVGGKAPKFDSRKEAEAWLEGHFETIPEKKRPQSRACMCCGKEFLSLGFHNRLCDRCRGAGGALSDEVRPQLPKGRGR
;
A
#
# COMPACT_ATOMS: atom_id res chain seq x y z
N MET A 1 7.90 2.70 -1.10
CA MET A 1 6.69 2.74 -0.26
C MET A 1 5.48 2.73 -1.17
N THR A 2 5.02 1.55 -1.61
CA THR A 2 4.04 1.46 -2.70
C THR A 2 2.65 1.33 -2.10
N GLN A 3 1.89 2.43 -2.09
CA GLN A 3 0.51 2.44 -1.62
C GLN A 3 -0.36 1.70 -2.64
N HIS A 4 -0.99 0.60 -2.19
CA HIS A 4 -1.76 -0.33 -3.02
C HIS A 4 -3.25 -0.02 -3.08
N ARG A 5 -3.74 0.95 -2.30
CA ARG A 5 -5.06 1.53 -2.54
C ARG A 5 -5.00 2.30 -3.85
N PRO A 6 -6.05 2.25 -4.68
CA PRO A 6 -6.32 3.34 -5.59
C PRO A 6 -6.30 4.63 -4.77
N HIS A 7 -5.31 5.47 -5.03
CA HIS A 7 -5.13 6.73 -4.31
C HIS A 7 -4.78 7.80 -5.32
N ILE A 8 -5.16 9.02 -4.98
CA ILE A 8 -4.89 10.16 -5.84
C ILE A 8 -3.46 10.57 -5.60
N VAL A 9 -2.70 10.58 -6.68
CA VAL A 9 -1.33 11.07 -6.73
C VAL A 9 -1.32 12.41 -7.43
N THR A 10 -0.57 13.34 -6.86
CA THR A 10 -0.26 14.60 -7.53
C THR A 10 0.92 14.36 -8.47
N THR A 11 0.79 14.79 -9.71
CA THR A 11 1.80 14.70 -10.76
C THR A 11 2.18 16.11 -11.22
N SER A 12 3.27 16.25 -11.97
CA SER A 12 3.67 17.53 -12.57
C SER A 12 2.64 18.11 -13.55
N ALA A 13 1.67 17.31 -14.00
CA ALA A 13 0.65 17.67 -14.98
C ALA A 13 -0.78 17.63 -14.39
N GLY A 14 -0.94 17.69 -13.06
CA GLY A 14 -2.25 17.62 -12.39
C GLY A 14 -2.41 16.37 -11.52
N PHE A 15 -3.62 15.85 -11.39
CA PHE A 15 -3.96 14.73 -10.52
C PHE A 15 -4.14 13.44 -11.32
N SER A 16 -3.77 12.29 -10.75
CA SER A 16 -4.04 10.98 -11.36
C SER A 16 -4.29 9.94 -10.28
N VAL A 17 -4.79 8.76 -10.66
CA VAL A 17 -5.13 7.69 -9.72
C VAL A 17 -4.13 6.55 -9.87
N ALA A 18 -3.30 6.34 -8.85
CA ALA A 18 -2.35 5.22 -8.82
C ALA A 18 -2.98 4.02 -8.11
N GLY A 19 -2.65 2.79 -8.53
CA GLY A 19 -3.14 1.56 -7.88
C GLY A 19 -4.32 0.89 -8.58
N VAL A 20 -4.88 1.50 -9.62
CA VAL A 20 -5.79 0.84 -10.56
C VAL A 20 -5.02 -0.10 -11.49
N GLY A 21 -5.68 -1.13 -12.03
CA GLY A 21 -5.06 -2.04 -12.98
C GLY A 21 -4.81 -1.35 -14.32
N GLY A 22 -3.64 -0.73 -14.49
CA GLY A 22 -3.27 0.00 -15.71
C GLY A 22 -2.85 1.44 -15.41
N LYS A 23 -2.81 2.28 -16.47
CA LYS A 23 -2.46 3.70 -16.36
C LYS A 23 -3.76 4.53 -16.30
N ALA A 24 -4.00 5.21 -15.18
CA ALA A 24 -5.15 6.10 -15.06
C ALA A 24 -4.98 7.37 -15.90
N PRO A 25 -6.08 8.02 -16.31
CA PRO A 25 -6.04 9.34 -16.92
C PRO A 25 -5.43 10.39 -15.97
N LYS A 26 -5.08 11.53 -16.56
CA LYS A 26 -4.73 12.74 -15.80
C LYS A 26 -5.98 13.62 -15.71
N PHE A 27 -6.17 14.24 -14.56
CA PHE A 27 -7.29 15.11 -14.22
C PHE A 27 -6.77 16.47 -13.78
N ASP A 28 -7.51 17.53 -14.11
CA ASP A 28 -7.13 18.89 -13.75
C ASP A 28 -7.43 19.18 -12.27
N SER A 29 -8.38 18.45 -11.68
CA SER A 29 -8.74 18.57 -10.27
C SER A 29 -8.69 17.25 -9.51
N ARG A 30 -8.45 17.34 -8.19
CA ARG A 30 -8.57 16.19 -7.27
C ARG A 30 -9.99 15.61 -7.29
N LYS A 31 -11.02 16.48 -7.36
CA LYS A 31 -12.43 16.08 -7.33
C LYS A 31 -12.81 15.21 -8.53
N GLU A 32 -12.29 15.50 -9.72
CA GLU A 32 -12.50 14.66 -10.90
C GLU A 32 -11.80 13.31 -10.77
N ALA A 33 -10.58 13.29 -10.20
CA ALA A 33 -9.87 12.06 -9.92
C ALA A 33 -10.62 11.18 -8.89
N GLU A 34 -11.28 11.78 -7.89
CA GLU A 34 -12.15 11.08 -6.92
C GLU A 34 -13.38 10.48 -7.60
N ALA A 35 -14.10 11.27 -8.41
CA ALA A 35 -15.28 10.81 -9.12
C ALA A 35 -14.97 9.67 -10.11
N TRP A 36 -13.85 9.78 -10.83
CA TRP A 36 -13.39 8.71 -11.72
C TRP A 36 -13.04 7.44 -10.93
N LEU A 37 -12.38 7.59 -9.79
CA LEU A 37 -12.00 6.46 -8.95
C LEU A 37 -13.22 5.71 -8.41
N GLU A 38 -14.26 6.43 -7.98
CA GLU A 38 -15.50 5.85 -7.49
C GLU A 38 -16.21 5.04 -8.59
N GLY A 39 -16.32 5.61 -9.80
CA GLY A 39 -16.93 4.92 -10.95
C GLY A 39 -16.10 3.75 -11.50
N HIS A 40 -14.79 3.71 -11.27
CA HIS A 40 -13.90 2.63 -11.73
C HIS A 40 -13.59 1.60 -10.64
N PHE A 41 -14.19 1.69 -9.45
CA PHE A 41 -13.86 0.80 -8.34
C PHE A 41 -14.09 -0.68 -8.69
N GLU A 42 -15.15 -0.98 -9.44
CA GLU A 42 -15.49 -2.34 -9.89
C GLU A 42 -14.49 -2.90 -10.91
N THR A 43 -13.79 -2.04 -11.65
CA THR A 43 -12.76 -2.48 -12.63
C THR A 43 -11.45 -2.89 -11.95
N ILE A 44 -11.29 -2.58 -10.65
CA ILE A 44 -10.09 -2.95 -9.90
C ILE A 44 -10.12 -4.45 -9.64
N PRO A 45 -9.05 -5.21 -9.94
CA PRO A 45 -8.96 -6.63 -9.62
C PRO A 45 -9.18 -6.88 -8.12
N GLU A 46 -10.00 -7.86 -7.75
CA GLU A 46 -10.30 -8.19 -6.34
C GLU A 46 -9.05 -8.39 -5.49
N LYS A 47 -7.99 -8.96 -6.06
CA LYS A 47 -6.70 -9.18 -5.40
C LYS A 47 -6.02 -7.88 -4.95
N LYS A 48 -6.36 -6.75 -5.57
CA LYS A 48 -5.86 -5.40 -5.26
C LYS A 48 -6.87 -4.59 -4.44
N ARG A 49 -8.12 -5.05 -4.30
CA ARG A 49 -9.11 -4.37 -3.47
C ARG A 49 -8.75 -4.51 -1.99
N PRO A 50 -9.06 -3.49 -1.17
CA PRO A 50 -9.02 -3.63 0.28
C PRO A 50 -9.90 -4.79 0.71
N GLN A 51 -9.36 -5.68 1.55
CA GLN A 51 -10.09 -6.85 2.03
C GLN A 51 -9.77 -7.12 3.49
N SER A 52 -10.72 -7.65 4.25
CA SER A 52 -10.46 -8.08 5.62
C SER A 52 -9.48 -9.25 5.63
N ARG A 53 -8.44 -9.16 6.46
CA ARG A 53 -7.47 -10.24 6.68
C ARG A 53 -7.10 -10.33 8.15
N ALA A 54 -6.72 -11.52 8.60
CA ALA A 54 -6.08 -11.71 9.89
C ALA A 54 -4.62 -11.22 9.85
N CYS A 55 -4.20 -10.47 10.88
CA CYS A 55 -2.83 -10.03 11.06
C CYS A 55 -1.90 -11.23 11.29
N MET A 56 -0.79 -11.32 10.55
CA MET A 56 0.18 -12.42 10.71
C MET A 56 0.94 -12.40 12.05
N CYS A 57 0.92 -11.28 12.78
CA CYS A 57 1.59 -11.16 14.07
C CYS A 57 0.64 -11.46 15.24
N CYS A 58 -0.58 -10.90 15.24
CA CYS A 58 -1.49 -10.98 16.38
C CYS A 58 -2.84 -11.65 16.08
N GLY A 59 -3.06 -12.12 14.86
CA GLY A 59 -4.29 -12.80 14.43
C GLY A 59 -5.52 -11.89 14.28
N LYS A 60 -5.50 -10.65 14.80
CA LYS A 60 -6.65 -9.73 14.72
C LYS A 60 -7.03 -9.42 13.26
N GLU A 61 -8.33 -9.41 12.99
CA GLU A 61 -8.84 -8.95 11.71
C GLU A 61 -8.58 -7.46 11.52
N PHE A 62 -8.14 -7.09 10.32
CA PHE A 62 -7.92 -5.71 9.93
C PHE A 62 -8.18 -5.54 8.43
N LEU A 63 -8.43 -4.31 8.01
CA LEU A 63 -8.60 -3.99 6.59
C LEU A 63 -7.22 -3.99 5.90
N SER A 64 -6.91 -5.08 5.20
CA SER A 64 -5.70 -5.19 4.40
C SER A 64 -5.81 -4.35 3.14
N LEU A 65 -4.96 -3.33 3.03
CA LEU A 65 -4.93 -2.39 1.90
C LEU A 65 -4.19 -2.93 0.66
N GLY A 66 -3.94 -4.24 0.57
CA GLY A 66 -3.27 -4.87 -0.58
C GLY A 66 -2.54 -6.16 -0.22
N PHE A 67 -2.07 -6.93 -1.23
CA PHE A 67 -1.48 -8.26 -1.01
C PHE A 67 -0.32 -8.30 -0.01
N HIS A 68 0.53 -7.27 -0.02
CA HIS A 68 1.68 -7.14 0.88
C HIS A 68 1.32 -6.57 2.26
N ASN A 69 0.10 -6.07 2.44
CA ASN A 69 -0.37 -5.56 3.73
C ASN A 69 -0.88 -6.72 4.60
N ARG A 70 0.04 -7.41 5.28
CA ARG A 70 -0.24 -8.60 6.11
C ARG A 70 -0.22 -8.33 7.63
N LEU A 71 0.06 -7.09 8.04
CA LEU A 71 0.13 -6.67 9.44
C LEU A 71 -0.82 -5.51 9.69
N CYS A 72 -1.58 -5.57 10.80
CA CYS A 72 -2.38 -4.45 11.26
C CYS A 72 -1.50 -3.26 11.67
N ASP A 73 -2.07 -2.06 11.73
CA ASP A 73 -1.32 -0.82 11.97
C ASP A 73 -0.51 -0.86 13.27
N ARG A 74 -1.06 -1.46 14.32
CA ARG A 74 -0.36 -1.67 15.60
C ARG A 74 0.89 -2.54 15.43
N CYS A 75 0.75 -3.72 14.82
CA CYS A 75 1.88 -4.66 14.66
C CYS A 75 2.90 -4.15 13.64
N ARG A 76 2.46 -3.39 12.64
CA ARG A 76 3.31 -2.71 11.67
C ARG A 76 4.21 -1.68 12.35
N GLY A 77 3.66 -0.88 13.27
CA GLY A 77 4.44 0.10 14.04
C GLY A 77 5.41 -0.54 15.04
N ALA A 78 5.07 -1.73 15.56
CA ALA A 78 5.91 -2.44 16.53
C ALA A 78 7.17 -3.10 15.93
N GLY A 79 7.21 -3.35 14.61
CA GLY A 79 8.31 -4.05 13.94
C GLY A 79 9.67 -3.33 13.96
N GLY A 80 9.71 -2.05 14.36
CA GLY A 80 10.95 -1.30 14.56
C GLY A 80 11.45 -1.26 16.01
N ALA A 81 10.77 -1.94 16.94
CA ALA A 81 11.04 -1.79 18.38
C ALA A 81 12.22 -2.63 18.91
N LEU A 82 12.83 -3.48 18.08
CA LEU A 82 14.14 -4.04 18.41
C LEU A 82 15.18 -3.05 17.89
N SER A 83 15.85 -2.36 18.82
CA SER A 83 16.96 -1.45 18.50
C SER A 83 18.00 -2.17 17.64
N ASP A 84 18.75 -1.42 16.83
CA ASP A 84 19.87 -1.97 16.03
C ASP A 84 20.90 -2.73 16.89
N GLU A 85 20.89 -2.50 18.21
CA GLU A 85 21.68 -3.22 19.22
C GLU A 85 21.36 -4.73 19.27
N VAL A 86 20.10 -5.11 19.04
CA VAL A 86 19.66 -6.52 19.04
C VAL A 86 19.87 -7.17 17.67
N ARG A 87 20.05 -6.37 16.61
CA ARG A 87 20.19 -6.86 15.24
C ARG A 87 21.55 -7.55 15.07
N PRO A 88 21.61 -8.87 14.78
CA PRO A 88 22.88 -9.55 14.58
C PRO A 88 23.68 -8.88 13.46
N GLN A 89 24.91 -8.48 13.75
CA GLN A 89 25.83 -7.94 12.75
C GLN A 89 26.31 -9.11 11.88
N LEU A 90 25.60 -9.36 10.78
CA LEU A 90 26.08 -10.31 9.78
C LEU A 90 27.36 -9.74 9.16
N PRO A 91 28.46 -10.50 9.12
CA PRO A 91 29.69 -10.03 8.50
C PRO A 91 29.39 -9.67 7.04
N LYS A 92 29.89 -8.51 6.58
CA LYS A 92 29.79 -8.12 5.18
C LYS A 92 30.37 -9.24 4.34
N GLY A 93 29.50 -9.96 3.62
CA GLY A 93 29.93 -11.03 2.72
C GLY A 93 30.99 -10.47 1.77
N ARG A 94 32.12 -11.17 1.65
CA ARG A 94 33.07 -10.91 0.56
C ARG A 94 32.37 -11.30 -0.73
N GLY A 95 31.69 -10.33 -1.34
CA GLY A 95 31.17 -10.45 -2.70
C GLY A 95 32.34 -10.85 -3.60
N ARG A 96 32.17 -11.94 -4.33
CA ARG A 96 33.01 -12.28 -5.47
C ARG A 96 32.46 -11.60 -6.71
#